data_AF-A0A1Y3Y527-F1
#
_entry.id   AF-A0A1Y3Y527-F1
#
_cell.length_a   1.000
_cell.length_b   1.000
_cell.length_c   1.000
_cell.angle_alpha   90.00
_cell.angle_beta   90.00
_cell.angle_gamma   90.00
#
_symmetry.space_group_name_H-M   'P 1'
#
loop_
_entity.id
_entity.type
_entity.pdbx_description
1 polymer ?
#
loop_
_entity_poly.entity_id
_entity_poly.type
_entity_poly.pdbx_seq_one_letter_code
_entity_poly.pdbx_strand_id
1 'polypeptide(L)'
;MGDHHTCCFTGHRPEKLPWGDQEDHPHCVALKENMAAQLEEMYQKGYRHFLCGMARGADFYFAEAVLALRQAHPDVTLEAALPCAGQAKKWSSDDRSRWTQLVRQCDSHTLLQEHYDRHCMLRRDRYMVDQSSAILAVFNGTRGGTQYTLNYAMDHRLDIYLFDLNHPHLSPTHLVP
;
A
#
# COMPACT_ATOMS: atom_id res chain seq x y z
N MET A 1 23.91 -7.47 -9.08
CA MET A 1 23.13 -6.26 -8.72
C MET A 1 21.68 -6.70 -8.79
N GLY A 2 21.00 -6.75 -7.65
CA GLY A 2 19.82 -7.61 -7.44
C GLY A 2 18.60 -7.22 -8.27
N ASP A 3 17.80 -8.24 -8.59
CA ASP A 3 16.48 -8.14 -9.22
C ASP A 3 15.56 -7.20 -8.43
N HIS A 4 15.39 -5.95 -8.88
CA HIS A 4 14.45 -5.00 -8.28
C HIS A 4 13.02 -5.27 -8.75
N HIS A 5 12.45 -6.41 -8.35
CA HIS A 5 11.04 -6.78 -8.58
C HIS A 5 10.17 -6.57 -7.33
N THR A 6 10.40 -5.44 -6.66
CA THR A 6 9.68 -5.04 -5.43
C THR A 6 8.78 -3.85 -5.71
N CYS A 7 7.52 -3.94 -5.29
CA CYS A 7 6.54 -2.86 -5.40
C CYS A 7 5.99 -2.48 -4.04
N CYS A 8 5.99 -1.19 -3.70
CA CYS A 8 5.37 -0.71 -2.46
C CYS A 8 4.02 -0.06 -2.70
N PHE A 9 3.29 0.15 -1.61
CA PHE A 9 1.98 0.78 -1.63
C PHE A 9 1.98 2.11 -0.88
N THR A 10 1.12 3.02 -1.34
CA THR A 10 0.73 4.20 -0.57
C THR A 10 -0.71 4.55 -0.88
N GLY A 11 -1.41 5.15 0.09
CA GLY A 11 -2.72 5.69 -0.21
C GLY A 11 -3.41 6.35 0.95
N HIS A 12 -4.62 6.82 0.67
CA HIS A 12 -5.43 7.52 1.64
C HIS A 12 -6.02 6.59 2.70
N ARG A 13 -6.05 7.13 3.92
CA ARG A 13 -6.81 6.58 5.05
C ARG A 13 -8.30 6.90 4.87
N PRO A 14 -9.21 6.21 5.58
CA PRO A 14 -10.65 6.40 5.42
C PRO A 14 -11.10 7.86 5.45
N GLU A 15 -10.49 8.70 6.29
CA GLU A 15 -10.86 10.12 6.43
C GLU A 15 -10.64 10.97 5.16
N LYS A 16 -9.93 10.44 4.16
CA LYS A 16 -9.65 11.09 2.88
C LYS A 16 -10.20 10.32 1.67
N LEU A 17 -10.86 9.19 1.89
CA LEU A 17 -11.53 8.42 0.84
C LEU A 17 -12.96 8.94 0.65
N PRO A 18 -13.49 9.00 -0.58
CA PRO A 18 -14.85 9.50 -0.83
C PRO A 18 -15.96 8.71 -0.10
N TRP A 19 -15.70 7.45 0.23
CA TRP A 19 -16.62 6.55 0.93
C TRP A 19 -16.32 6.39 2.44
N GLY A 20 -15.30 7.05 2.98
CA GLY A 20 -14.95 6.89 4.39
C GLY A 20 -14.66 5.43 4.75
N ASP A 21 -15.36 4.92 5.77
CA ASP A 21 -15.30 3.52 6.21
C ASP A 21 -16.33 2.59 5.49
N GLN A 22 -17.12 3.11 4.54
CA GLN A 22 -18.15 2.34 3.81
C GLN A 22 -17.53 1.54 2.67
N GLU A 23 -16.91 0.41 3.01
CA GLU A 23 -16.19 -0.43 2.04
C GLU A 23 -17.09 -1.22 1.07
N ASP A 24 -18.39 -1.27 1.33
CA ASP A 24 -19.43 -1.80 0.43
C ASP A 24 -19.90 -0.79 -0.62
N HIS A 25 -19.46 0.47 -0.52
CA HIS A 25 -19.77 1.50 -1.51
C HIS A 25 -19.29 1.06 -2.90
N PRO A 26 -20.09 1.19 -3.97
CA PRO A 26 -19.75 0.67 -5.30
C PRO A 26 -18.38 1.14 -5.83
N HIS A 27 -18.00 2.38 -5.55
CA HIS A 27 -16.68 2.91 -5.94
C HIS A 27 -15.52 2.27 -5.17
N CYS A 28 -15.72 1.89 -3.90
CA CYS A 28 -14.71 1.19 -3.12
C CYS A 28 -14.51 -0.24 -3.66
N VAL A 29 -15.62 -0.92 -3.97
CA VAL A 29 -15.60 -2.25 -4.59
C VAL A 29 -14.87 -2.21 -5.92
N ALA A 30 -15.23 -1.27 -6.81
CA ALA A 30 -14.56 -1.09 -8.09
C ALA A 30 -13.06 -0.79 -7.94
N LEU A 31 -12.67 0.03 -6.95
CA LEU A 31 -11.26 0.30 -6.67
C LEU A 31 -10.52 -0.98 -6.28
N LYS A 32 -11.09 -1.81 -5.40
CA LYS A 32 -10.48 -3.07 -4.95
C LYS A 32 -10.35 -4.09 -6.07
N GLU A 33 -11.35 -4.19 -6.93
CA GLU A 33 -11.30 -5.03 -8.13
C GLU A 33 -10.18 -4.58 -9.08
N ASN A 34 -10.07 -3.28 -9.31
CA ASN A 34 -9.02 -2.69 -10.12
C ASN A 34 -7.62 -2.86 -9.50
N MET A 35 -7.49 -2.76 -8.17
CA MET A 35 -6.25 -3.07 -7.46
C MET A 35 -5.82 -4.53 -7.68
N ALA A 36 -6.76 -5.47 -7.61
CA ALA A 36 -6.48 -6.88 -7.86
C ALA A 36 -6.02 -7.12 -9.31
N ALA A 37 -6.70 -6.51 -10.28
CA ALA A 37 -6.29 -6.57 -11.69
C ALA A 37 -4.89 -5.96 -11.90
N GLN A 38 -4.60 -4.80 -11.31
CA GLN A 38 -3.28 -4.18 -11.42
C GLN A 38 -2.19 -5.02 -10.77
N LEU A 39 -2.47 -5.68 -9.64
CA LEU A 39 -1.52 -6.57 -8.98
C LEU A 39 -1.18 -7.80 -9.83
N GLU A 40 -2.16 -8.35 -10.56
CA GLU A 40 -1.92 -9.39 -11.57
C GLU A 40 -1.02 -8.88 -12.70
N GLU A 41 -1.23 -7.66 -13.20
CA GLU A 41 -0.33 -7.07 -14.20
C GLU A 41 1.08 -6.84 -13.65
N MET A 42 1.22 -6.41 -12.39
CA MET A 42 2.53 -6.28 -11.74
C MET A 42 3.21 -7.64 -11.64
N TYR A 43 2.47 -8.70 -11.28
CA TYR A 43 2.99 -10.06 -11.29
C TYR A 43 3.49 -10.49 -12.68
N GLN A 44 2.72 -10.22 -13.73
CA GLN A 44 3.11 -10.51 -15.12
C GLN A 44 4.37 -9.74 -15.56
N LYS A 45 4.58 -8.54 -15.02
CA LYS A 45 5.80 -7.73 -15.20
C LYS A 45 7.01 -8.22 -14.40
N GLY A 46 6.86 -9.28 -13.60
CA GLY A 46 7.96 -9.88 -12.82
C GLY A 46 7.97 -9.52 -11.35
N TYR A 47 7.07 -8.65 -10.87
CA TYR A 47 7.00 -8.31 -9.44
C TYR A 47 6.58 -9.52 -8.61
N ARG A 48 7.32 -9.79 -7.54
CA ARG A 48 7.08 -10.92 -6.62
C ARG A 48 7.02 -10.50 -5.16
N HIS A 49 7.63 -9.36 -4.83
CA HIS A 49 7.71 -8.87 -3.47
C HIS A 49 6.94 -7.55 -3.32
N PHE A 50 6.04 -7.49 -2.35
CA PHE A 50 5.20 -6.32 -2.11
C PHE A 50 5.41 -5.76 -0.70
N LEU A 51 5.58 -4.45 -0.58
CA LEU A 51 5.73 -3.76 0.72
C LEU A 51 4.49 -2.95 1.04
N CYS A 52 3.88 -3.24 2.19
CA CYS A 52 2.72 -2.53 2.68
C CYS A 52 3.03 -1.83 4.00
N GLY A 53 2.60 -0.58 4.11
CA GLY A 53 2.74 0.20 5.33
C GLY A 53 1.75 -0.16 6.44
N MET A 54 0.75 -0.99 6.15
CA MET A 54 -0.29 -1.42 7.10
C MET A 54 -1.06 -0.26 7.75
N ALA A 55 -1.19 0.89 7.08
CA ALA A 55 -2.14 1.91 7.50
C ALA A 55 -3.60 1.48 7.21
N ARG A 56 -4.57 2.11 7.88
CA ARG A 56 -5.99 1.92 7.52
C ARG A 56 -6.27 2.47 6.12
N GLY A 57 -7.32 1.97 5.48
CA GLY A 57 -7.76 2.40 4.14
C GLY A 57 -6.99 1.66 3.05
N ALA A 58 -6.44 2.39 2.08
CA ALA A 58 -5.84 1.81 0.88
C ALA A 58 -4.77 0.74 1.14
N ASP A 59 -3.92 0.93 2.15
CA ASP A 59 -2.90 -0.05 2.56
C ASP A 59 -3.53 -1.41 2.94
N PHE A 60 -4.67 -1.42 3.65
CA PHE A 60 -5.39 -2.66 3.95
C PHE A 60 -5.96 -3.30 2.68
N TYR A 61 -6.50 -2.51 1.76
CA TYR A 61 -7.07 -3.01 0.50
C TYR A 61 -5.99 -3.71 -0.33
N PHE A 62 -4.81 -3.08 -0.46
CA PHE A 62 -3.69 -3.70 -1.14
C PHE A 62 -3.18 -4.94 -0.42
N ALA A 63 -3.03 -4.91 0.91
CA ALA A 63 -2.59 -6.08 1.67
C ALA A 63 -3.52 -7.29 1.43
N GLU A 64 -4.84 -7.07 1.50
CA GLU A 64 -5.84 -8.12 1.21
C GLU A 64 -5.74 -8.62 -0.24
N ALA A 65 -5.58 -7.71 -1.20
CA ALA A 65 -5.45 -8.07 -2.60
C ALA A 65 -4.15 -8.85 -2.90
N VAL A 66 -3.02 -8.52 -2.26
CA VAL A 66 -1.77 -9.31 -2.38
C VAL A 66 -1.93 -10.69 -1.75
N LEU A 67 -2.60 -10.78 -0.59
CA LEU A 67 -2.86 -12.07 0.05
C LEU A 67 -3.74 -12.96 -0.83
N ALA A 68 -4.71 -12.38 -1.54
CA ALA A 68 -5.51 -13.09 -2.55
C ALA A 68 -4.67 -13.48 -3.78
N LEU A 69 -3.84 -12.56 -4.30
CA LEU A 69 -2.91 -12.85 -5.40
C LEU A 69 -1.99 -14.04 -5.07
N ARG A 70 -1.46 -14.10 -3.84
CA ARG A 70 -0.59 -15.18 -3.38
C ARG A 70 -1.27 -16.55 -3.38
N GLN A 71 -2.59 -16.62 -3.25
CA GLN A 71 -3.32 -17.89 -3.37
C GLN A 71 -3.27 -18.45 -4.80
N ALA A 72 -3.25 -17.57 -5.80
CA ALA A 72 -3.09 -17.95 -7.21
C ALA A 72 -1.62 -18.14 -7.59
N HIS A 73 -0.72 -17.33 -7.00
CA HIS A 73 0.71 -17.31 -7.31
C HIS A 73 1.55 -17.45 -6.01
N PRO A 74 1.89 -18.68 -5.59
CA PRO A 74 2.54 -18.93 -4.29
C PRO A 74 3.94 -18.34 -4.13
N ASP A 75 4.57 -17.86 -5.20
CA ASP A 75 5.85 -17.16 -5.19
C ASP A 75 5.73 -15.65 -4.88
N VAL A 76 4.51 -15.14 -4.70
CA VAL A 76 4.24 -13.78 -4.21
C VAL A 76 4.47 -13.70 -2.71
N THR A 77 5.15 -12.63 -2.27
CA THR A 77 5.40 -12.34 -0.86
C THR A 77 4.92 -10.94 -0.48
N LEU A 78 4.44 -10.80 0.75
CA LEU A 78 4.00 -9.54 1.35
C LEU A 78 4.82 -9.23 2.60
N GLU A 79 5.44 -8.05 2.62
CA GLU A 79 6.13 -7.50 3.77
C GLU A 79 5.32 -6.39 4.45
N ALA A 80 5.25 -6.44 5.78
CA ALA A 80 4.71 -5.36 6.59
C ALA A 80 5.83 -4.40 7.05
N ALA A 81 5.83 -3.18 6.52
CA ALA A 81 6.69 -2.09 6.97
C ALA A 81 6.02 -1.30 8.10
N LEU A 82 6.38 -1.62 9.34
CA LEU A 82 5.78 -1.07 10.55
C LEU A 82 6.58 0.14 11.06
N PRO A 83 5.98 1.35 11.14
CA PRO A 83 6.65 2.56 11.57
C PRO A 83 6.97 2.53 13.07
N CYS A 84 6.17 1.83 13.89
CA CYS A 84 6.47 1.56 15.30
C CYS A 84 5.58 0.45 15.87
N ALA A 85 5.98 -0.13 17.02
CA ALA A 85 5.23 -1.21 17.68
C ALA A 85 3.80 -0.78 18.07
N GLY A 86 3.59 0.52 18.29
CA GLY A 86 2.30 1.10 18.68
C GLY A 86 1.41 1.58 17.53
N GLN A 87 1.70 1.26 16.26
CA GLN A 87 1.00 1.82 15.09
C GLN A 87 -0.54 1.76 15.20
N ALA A 88 -1.07 0.61 15.60
CA ALA A 88 -2.51 0.35 15.67
C ALA A 88 -3.13 0.67 17.05
N LYS A 89 -2.34 1.10 18.05
CA LYS A 89 -2.75 1.17 19.46
C LYS A 89 -4.03 1.99 19.70
N LYS A 90 -4.23 3.06 18.91
CA LYS A 90 -5.34 4.00 19.04
C LYS A 90 -6.54 3.71 18.12
N TRP A 91 -6.50 2.67 17.30
CA TRP A 91 -7.61 2.34 16.40
C TRP A 91 -8.73 1.59 17.13
N SER A 92 -9.89 1.43 16.47
CA SER A 92 -11.01 0.64 16.97
C SER A 92 -10.62 -0.82 17.22
N SER A 93 -11.43 -1.58 17.95
CA SER A 93 -11.24 -3.04 18.09
C SER A 93 -11.13 -3.72 16.74
N ASP A 94 -12.00 -3.32 15.81
CA ASP A 94 -12.18 -4.00 14.53
C ASP A 94 -11.01 -3.72 13.61
N ASP A 95 -10.56 -2.46 13.54
CA ASP A 95 -9.35 -2.07 12.81
C ASP A 95 -8.10 -2.75 13.37
N ARG A 96 -7.97 -2.85 14.70
CA ARG A 96 -6.82 -3.54 15.33
C ARG A 96 -6.85 -5.04 15.06
N SER A 97 -8.04 -5.65 15.06
CA SER A 97 -8.22 -7.06 14.72
C SER A 97 -7.81 -7.33 13.27
N ARG A 98 -8.33 -6.53 12.34
CA ARG A 98 -7.98 -6.60 10.91
C ARG A 98 -6.47 -6.38 10.69
N TRP A 99 -5.89 -5.35 11.29
CA TRP A 99 -4.44 -5.11 11.25
C TRP A 99 -3.65 -6.32 11.75
N THR A 100 -4.03 -6.88 12.90
CA THR A 100 -3.34 -8.05 13.49
C THR A 100 -3.42 -9.25 12.56
N GLN A 101 -4.57 -9.50 11.94
CA GLN A 101 -4.76 -10.58 10.99
C GLN A 101 -3.93 -10.37 9.71
N LEU A 102 -3.90 -9.16 9.15
CA LEU A 102 -3.11 -8.85 7.96
C LEU A 102 -1.62 -9.01 8.24
N VAL A 103 -1.13 -8.41 9.33
CA VAL A 103 0.26 -8.52 9.75
C VAL A 103 0.65 -9.98 9.94
N ARG A 104 -0.14 -10.80 10.64
CA ARG A 104 0.17 -12.24 10.85
C ARG A 104 0.28 -13.06 9.56
N GLN A 105 -0.34 -12.62 8.47
CA GLN A 105 -0.32 -13.34 7.19
C GLN A 105 0.82 -12.88 6.27
N CYS A 106 1.55 -11.82 6.63
CA CYS A 106 2.74 -11.36 5.91
C CYS A 106 3.89 -12.34 6.09
N ASP A 107 4.72 -12.45 5.05
CA ASP A 107 5.89 -13.32 4.99
C ASP A 107 7.06 -12.75 5.80
N SER A 108 7.15 -11.41 5.87
CA SER A 108 8.16 -10.68 6.64
C SER A 108 7.59 -9.43 7.31
N HIS A 109 8.30 -8.96 8.34
CA HIS A 109 7.97 -7.74 9.08
C HIS A 109 9.23 -6.92 9.29
N THR A 110 9.19 -5.66 8.89
CA THR A 110 10.25 -4.69 9.19
C THR A 110 9.71 -3.65 10.17
N LEU A 111 10.23 -3.68 11.40
CA LEU A 111 9.96 -2.66 12.41
C LEU A 111 11.02 -1.57 12.33
N LEU A 112 10.62 -0.36 11.95
CA LEU A 112 11.58 0.74 11.73
C LEU A 112 12.09 1.34 13.04
N GLN A 113 11.31 1.26 14.11
CA GLN A 113 11.66 1.74 15.45
C GLN A 113 10.67 1.23 16.50
N GLU A 114 11.09 1.19 17.77
CA GLU A 114 10.23 0.70 18.85
C GLU A 114 9.11 1.69 19.23
N HIS A 115 9.47 2.96 19.45
CA HIS A 115 8.57 3.98 19.98
C HIS A 115 8.07 4.94 18.91
N TYR A 116 6.88 5.52 19.12
CA TYR A 116 6.35 6.55 18.23
C TYR A 116 7.10 7.88 18.38
N ASP A 117 7.38 8.53 17.26
CA ASP A 117 7.65 9.96 17.19
C ASP A 117 7.03 10.57 15.93
N ARG A 118 7.08 11.90 15.82
CA ARG A 118 6.42 12.63 14.73
C ARG A 118 6.94 12.30 13.32
N HIS A 119 8.10 11.64 13.19
CA HIS A 119 8.71 11.32 11.90
C HIS A 119 8.70 9.81 11.57
N CYS A 120 8.20 8.94 12.45
CA CYS A 120 8.25 7.49 12.23
C CYS A 120 7.53 7.05 10.96
N MET A 121 6.39 7.68 10.64
CA MET A 121 5.64 7.41 9.42
C MET A 121 6.46 7.77 8.17
N LEU A 122 7.12 8.94 8.17
CA LEU A 122 7.95 9.37 7.04
C LEU A 122 9.17 8.47 6.83
N ARG A 123 9.77 7.96 7.91
CA ARG A 123 10.87 6.98 7.83
C ARG A 123 10.41 5.66 7.22
N ARG A 124 9.24 5.17 7.64
CA ARG A 124 8.61 4.00 7.03
C ARG A 124 8.32 4.23 5.55
N ASP A 125 7.77 5.39 5.19
CA ASP A 125 7.48 5.73 3.79
C ASP A 125 8.75 5.75 2.93
N ARG A 126 9.86 6.33 3.44
CA ARG A 126 11.16 6.29 2.76
C ARG A 126 11.69 4.87 2.59
N TYR A 127 11.67 4.07 3.65
CA TYR A 127 12.08 2.67 3.58
C TYR A 127 11.36 1.91 2.47
N MET A 128 10.03 2.05 2.38
CA MET A 128 9.26 1.39 1.33
C MET A 128 9.68 1.82 -0.08
N VAL A 129 9.91 3.12 -0.30
CA VAL A 129 10.36 3.64 -1.60
C VAL A 129 11.78 3.19 -1.91
N ASP A 130 12.71 3.30 -0.95
CA ASP A 130 14.12 2.93 -1.12
C ASP A 130 14.31 1.43 -1.46
N GLN A 131 13.36 0.57 -1.08
CA GLN A 131 13.37 -0.87 -1.37
C GLN A 131 12.60 -1.27 -2.64
N SER A 132 11.95 -0.32 -3.33
CA SER A 132 11.03 -0.62 -4.43
C SER A 132 11.48 0.00 -5.75
N SER A 133 11.06 -0.61 -6.86
CA SER A 133 11.18 -0.04 -8.21
C SER A 133 9.87 0.50 -8.76
N ALA A 134 8.74 0.15 -8.13
CA ALA A 134 7.42 0.69 -8.47
C ALA A 134 6.59 0.96 -7.21
N ILE A 135 5.60 1.84 -7.36
CA ILE A 135 4.63 2.16 -6.31
C ILE A 135 3.20 2.19 -6.87
N LEU A 136 2.29 1.46 -6.21
CA LEU A 136 0.85 1.59 -6.44
C LEU A 136 0.28 2.61 -5.45
N ALA A 137 -0.43 3.62 -5.96
CA ALA A 137 -0.83 4.78 -5.18
C ALA A 137 -2.32 5.13 -5.31
N VAL A 138 -3.02 5.26 -4.18
CA VAL A 138 -4.38 5.79 -4.13
C VAL A 138 -4.35 7.23 -3.62
N PHE A 139 -4.57 8.20 -4.52
CA PHE A 139 -4.34 9.61 -4.20
C PHE A 139 -5.31 10.54 -4.92
N ASN A 140 -5.94 11.44 -4.16
CA ASN A 140 -6.88 12.47 -4.65
C ASN A 140 -6.26 13.87 -4.83
N GLY A 141 -4.93 14.03 -4.81
CA GLY A 141 -4.28 15.35 -4.95
C GLY A 141 -4.13 16.16 -3.65
N THR A 142 -4.71 15.72 -2.52
CA THR A 142 -4.66 16.49 -1.26
C THR A 142 -3.34 16.34 -0.49
N ARG A 143 -2.91 17.40 0.19
CA ARG A 143 -1.66 17.39 0.97
C ARG A 143 -1.65 16.34 2.09
N GLY A 144 -0.53 15.66 2.30
CA GLY A 144 -0.36 14.69 3.40
C GLY A 144 0.73 13.64 3.13
N GLY A 145 0.71 12.56 3.89
CA GLY A 145 1.69 11.46 3.78
C GLY A 145 1.78 10.87 2.38
N THR A 146 0.65 10.56 1.74
CA THR A 146 0.63 10.01 0.37
C THR A 146 1.29 10.95 -0.65
N GLN A 147 1.06 12.26 -0.56
CA GLN A 147 1.73 13.23 -1.43
C GLN A 147 3.24 13.23 -1.19
N TYR A 148 3.65 13.18 0.09
CA TYR A 148 5.06 13.12 0.44
C TYR A 148 5.72 11.85 -0.12
N THR A 149 5.10 10.69 0.02
CA THR A 149 5.60 9.41 -0.50
C THR A 149 5.72 9.43 -2.01
N LEU A 150 4.71 9.95 -2.72
CA LEU A 150 4.74 10.10 -4.17
C LEU A 150 5.85 11.04 -4.65
N ASN A 151 6.05 12.18 -3.99
CA ASN A 151 7.15 13.08 -4.31
C ASN A 151 8.50 12.39 -4.13
N TYR A 152 8.68 11.68 -3.00
CA TYR A 152 9.91 10.95 -2.74
C TYR A 152 10.13 9.81 -3.76
N ALA A 153 9.07 9.12 -4.19
CA ALA A 153 9.13 8.09 -5.24
C ALA A 153 9.51 8.67 -6.62
N MET A 154 9.00 9.86 -6.98
CA MET A 154 9.42 10.57 -8.20
C MET A 154 10.90 10.95 -8.14
N ASP A 155 11.37 11.48 -7.01
CA ASP A 155 12.78 11.83 -6.81
C ASP A 155 13.71 10.59 -6.94
N HIS A 156 13.19 9.41 -6.60
CA HIS A 156 13.91 8.12 -6.68
C HIS A 156 13.62 7.33 -7.96
N ARG A 157 12.87 7.91 -8.90
CA ARG A 157 12.59 7.32 -10.22
C ARG A 157 11.92 5.94 -10.14
N LEU A 158 10.92 5.78 -9.27
CA LEU A 158 10.04 4.62 -9.29
C LEU A 158 8.97 4.79 -10.39
N ASP A 159 8.56 3.68 -11.00
CA ASP A 159 7.32 3.64 -11.79
C ASP A 159 6.12 3.85 -10.86
N ILE A 160 5.23 4.79 -11.19
CA ILE A 160 4.08 5.15 -10.36
C ILE A 160 2.79 4.73 -11.06
N TYR A 161 1.96 3.94 -10.38
CA TYR A 161 0.62 3.57 -10.85
C TYR A 161 -0.41 4.24 -9.95
N LEU A 162 -1.05 5.28 -10.47
CA LEU A 162 -1.96 6.15 -9.73
C LEU A 162 -3.43 5.79 -9.98
N PHE A 163 -4.12 5.35 -8.93
CA PHE A 163 -5.55 5.05 -8.98
C PHE A 163 -6.39 6.33 -8.80
N ASP A 164 -7.30 6.56 -9.74
CA ASP A 164 -8.24 7.68 -9.68
C ASP A 164 -9.47 7.33 -8.83
N LEU A 165 -9.64 8.05 -7.71
CA LEU A 165 -10.76 7.88 -6.79
C LEU A 165 -12.11 8.34 -7.36
N ASN A 166 -12.12 9.17 -8.40
CA ASN A 166 -13.33 9.60 -9.09
C ASN A 166 -13.77 8.59 -10.16
N HIS A 167 -12.81 7.85 -10.72
CA HIS A 167 -13.03 6.84 -11.76
C HIS A 167 -12.36 5.51 -11.39
N PRO A 168 -12.78 4.86 -10.27
CA PRO A 168 -12.07 3.73 -9.69
C PRO A 168 -12.02 2.46 -10.56
N HIS A 169 -12.85 2.41 -11.59
CA HIS A 169 -12.94 1.32 -12.57
C HIS A 169 -11.93 1.45 -13.73
N LEU A 170 -11.31 2.62 -13.90
CA LEU A 170 -10.30 2.82 -14.94
C LEU A 170 -8.94 2.32 -14.47
N SER A 171 -8.19 1.67 -15.36
CA SER A 171 -6.80 1.30 -15.08
C SER A 171 -6.01 2.50 -14.55
N PRO A 172 -5.12 2.29 -13.56
CA PRO A 172 -4.38 3.39 -12.96
C PRO A 172 -3.49 4.07 -14.00
N THR A 173 -3.29 5.37 -13.82
CA THR A 173 -2.38 6.13 -14.68
C THR A 173 -0.95 5.72 -14.36
N HIS A 174 -0.23 5.22 -15.38
CA HIS A 174 1.17 4.88 -15.26
C HIS A 174 2.05 6.10 -15.57
N LEU A 175 2.81 6.56 -14.58
CA LEU A 175 3.80 7.64 -14.69
C LEU A 175 5.19 7.02 -14.62
N VAL A 176 5.95 7.17 -15.70
CA VAL A 176 7.32 6.68 -15.83
C VAL A 176 8.28 7.83 -15.46
N PRO A 177 9.41 7.57 -14.78
CA PRO A 177 10.41 8.57 -14.39
C PRO A 177 11.02 9.40 -15.52
#